data_AF-A0A257NFR2-F1
#
_entry.id   AF-A0A257NFR2-F1
#
_cell.length_a   1.000
_cell.length_b   1.000
_cell.length_c   1.000
_cell.angle_alpha   90.00
_cell.angle_beta   90.00
_cell.angle_gamma   90.00
#
_symmetry.space_group_name_H-M   'P 1'
#
loop_
_entity.id
_entity.type
_entity.pdbx_description
1 polymer ?
#
loop_
_entity_poly.entity_id
_entity_poly.type
_entity_poly.pdbx_seq_one_letter_code
_entity_poly.pdbx_strand_id
1 'polypeptide(L)'
;MCFADGEELETDIVLFSAGIRPRDDIARDCALEVGPRGGIVINNQCLTSDPDIYAIGECALWNGMIFGLVAPGYAMARTVVADLAGNEASFTGADMSTKLSGYEYKVETDGC
;
A
#
# COMPACT_ATOMS: atom_id res chain seq x y z
N MET A 1 12.85 -8.26 26.50
CA MET A 1 12.95 -8.86 25.15
C MET A 1 14.42 -9.15 24.89
N CYS A 2 14.78 -10.32 24.36
CA CYS A 2 16.17 -10.64 24.02
C CYS A 2 16.35 -10.52 22.51
N PHE A 3 17.27 -9.65 22.08
CA PHE A 3 17.61 -9.41 20.69
C PHE A 3 18.47 -10.55 20.12
N ALA A 4 18.62 -10.57 18.79
CA ALA A 4 19.34 -11.64 18.10
C ALA A 4 20.83 -11.71 18.45
N ASP A 5 21.41 -10.62 18.94
CA ASP A 5 22.78 -10.52 19.44
C ASP A 5 22.93 -10.86 20.94
N GLY A 6 21.82 -11.18 21.61
CA GLY A 6 21.78 -11.54 23.03
C GLY A 6 21.62 -10.36 23.98
N GLU A 7 21.49 -9.13 23.48
CA GLU A 7 21.18 -7.97 24.32
C GLU A 7 19.73 -8.05 24.84
N GLU A 8 19.49 -7.49 26.03
CA GLU A 8 18.17 -7.47 26.65
C GLU A 8 17.69 -6.03 26.86
N LEU A 9 16.45 -5.76 26.42
CA LEU A 9 15.75 -4.51 26.70
C LEU A 9 14.45 -4.80 27.46
N GLU A 10 14.32 -4.16 28.62
CA GLU A 10 13.07 -4.10 29.38
C GLU A 10 12.23 -2.93 28.85
N THR A 11 11.01 -3.21 28.40
CA THR A 11 10.07 -2.21 27.88
C THR A 11 8.64 -2.64 28.12
N ASP A 12 7.76 -1.68 28.31
CA ASP A 12 6.31 -1.90 28.43
C ASP A 12 5.61 -1.98 27.06
N ILE A 13 6.22 -1.38 26.02
CA ILE A 13 5.62 -1.24 24.68
C ILE A 13 6.67 -1.48 23.59
N VAL A 14 6.26 -2.18 22.53
CA VAL A 14 7.02 -2.37 21.29
C VAL A 14 6.21 -1.83 20.11
N LEU A 15 6.81 -0.92 19.32
CA LEU A 15 6.23 -0.40 18.09
C LEU A 15 6.90 -1.06 16.88
N PHE A 16 6.12 -1.76 16.06
CA PHE A 16 6.61 -2.31 14.80
C PHE A 16 6.33 -1.35 13.64
N SER A 17 7.38 -0.79 13.04
CA SER A 17 7.32 0.05 11.84
C SER A 17 8.17 -0.53 10.70
N ALA A 18 8.09 -1.84 10.49
CA ALA A 18 8.90 -2.60 9.52
C ALA A 18 8.30 -2.63 8.09
N GLY A 19 7.42 -1.69 7.76
CA GLY A 19 6.70 -1.62 6.49
C GLY A 19 5.41 -2.44 6.46
N ILE A 20 4.66 -2.27 5.37
CA ILE A 20 3.39 -2.93 5.10
C ILE A 20 3.51 -3.88 3.91
N ARG A 21 2.60 -4.86 3.82
CA ARG A 21 2.46 -5.73 2.64
C ARG A 21 1.05 -5.56 2.07
N PRO A 22 0.88 -5.56 0.73
CA PRO A 22 -0.44 -5.56 0.13
C PRO A 22 -1.26 -6.75 0.61
N ARG A 23 -2.51 -6.51 0.97
CA ARG A 23 -3.46 -7.58 1.33
C ARG A 23 -4.14 -8.09 0.06
N ASP A 24 -3.57 -9.12 -0.55
CA ASP A 24 -3.98 -9.64 -1.86
C ASP A 24 -4.52 -11.09 -1.83
N ASP A 25 -4.71 -11.67 -0.64
CA ASP A 25 -5.16 -13.08 -0.49
C ASP A 25 -6.47 -13.36 -1.25
N ILE A 26 -7.48 -12.50 -1.09
CA ILE A 26 -8.77 -12.64 -1.77
C ILE A 26 -8.60 -12.56 -3.29
N ALA A 27 -7.72 -11.69 -3.78
CA ALA A 27 -7.47 -11.56 -5.20
C ALA A 27 -6.82 -12.83 -5.77
N ARG A 28 -5.89 -13.44 -5.03
CA ARG A 28 -5.28 -14.73 -5.40
C ARG A 28 -6.32 -15.85 -5.45
N ASP A 29 -7.17 -15.93 -4.42
CA ASP A 29 -8.23 -16.94 -4.33
C ASP A 29 -9.27 -16.78 -5.45
N CYS A 30 -9.52 -15.55 -5.89
CA CYS A 30 -10.41 -15.23 -7.01
C CYS A 30 -9.72 -15.27 -8.39
N ALA A 31 -8.47 -15.71 -8.47
CA ALA A 31 -7.67 -15.77 -9.71
C ALA A 31 -7.53 -14.41 -10.45
N LEU A 32 -7.56 -13.30 -9.71
CA LEU A 32 -7.17 -12.00 -10.24
C LEU A 32 -5.66 -11.93 -10.46
N GLU A 33 -5.23 -11.11 -11.40
CA GLU A 33 -3.80 -10.87 -11.62
C GLU A 33 -3.18 -10.16 -10.41
N VAL A 34 -2.12 -10.74 -9.87
CA VAL A 34 -1.39 -10.25 -8.70
C VAL A 34 0.10 -10.20 -9.02
N GLY A 35 0.77 -9.14 -8.58
CA GLY A 35 2.19 -8.95 -8.83
C GLY A 35 3.08 -10.01 -8.17
N PRO A 36 4.31 -10.20 -8.67
CA PRO A 36 5.25 -11.21 -8.15
C PRO A 36 5.68 -10.96 -6.70
N ARG A 37 5.57 -9.70 -6.23
CA ARG A 37 5.87 -9.30 -4.84
C ARG A 37 4.60 -8.94 -4.05
N GLY A 38 3.44 -9.28 -4.60
CA GLY A 38 2.12 -8.95 -4.07
C GLY A 38 1.51 -7.68 -4.65
N GLY A 39 0.24 -7.48 -4.33
CA GLY A 39 -0.60 -6.38 -4.82
C GLY A 39 -1.39 -6.76 -6.07
N ILE A 40 -2.66 -6.34 -6.09
CA ILE A 40 -3.62 -6.60 -7.17
C ILE A 40 -3.26 -5.72 -8.35
N VAL A 41 -2.92 -6.32 -9.50
CA VAL A 41 -2.54 -5.55 -10.70
C VAL A 41 -3.74 -4.73 -11.16
N ILE A 42 -3.51 -3.43 -11.38
CA ILE A 42 -4.52 -2.53 -11.90
C ILE A 42 -4.03 -1.72 -13.10
N ASN A 43 -4.98 -1.36 -13.97
CA ASN A 43 -4.75 -0.39 -15.04
C ASN A 43 -4.96 1.07 -14.56
N ASN A 44 -4.94 2.02 -15.49
CA ASN A 44 -5.12 3.44 -15.19
C ASN A 44 -6.53 3.81 -14.70
N GLN A 45 -7.54 2.98 -14.96
CA GLN A 45 -8.90 3.13 -14.45
C GLN A 45 -9.08 2.46 -13.07
N CYS A 46 -8.00 1.92 -12.50
CA CYS A 46 -8.01 1.13 -11.27
C CYS A 46 -8.77 -0.21 -11.39
N LEU A 47 -9.04 -0.66 -12.62
CA LEU A 47 -9.64 -1.95 -12.90
C LEU A 47 -8.59 -3.06 -12.75
N THR A 48 -9.03 -4.19 -12.20
CA THR A 48 -8.23 -5.41 -12.10
C THR A 48 -8.26 -6.18 -13.44
N SER A 49 -7.76 -7.41 -13.45
CA SER A 49 -7.92 -8.33 -14.59
C SER A 49 -9.38 -8.72 -14.87
N ASP A 50 -10.27 -8.55 -13.89
CA ASP A 50 -11.72 -8.66 -14.07
C ASP A 50 -12.31 -7.25 -14.28
N PRO A 51 -13.03 -7.00 -15.39
CA PRO A 51 -13.56 -5.68 -15.74
C PRO A 51 -14.68 -5.19 -14.80
N ASP A 52 -15.26 -6.06 -13.98
CA ASP A 52 -16.30 -5.70 -13.01
C ASP A 52 -15.72 -5.44 -11.60
N ILE A 53 -14.40 -5.58 -11.42
CA ILE A 53 -13.71 -5.45 -10.13
C ILE A 53 -12.64 -4.37 -10.21
N TYR A 54 -12.74 -3.40 -9.28
CA TYR A 54 -11.72 -2.38 -9.05
C TYR A 54 -10.89 -2.71 -7.82
N ALA A 55 -9.63 -2.27 -7.80
CA ALA A 55 -8.79 -2.25 -6.60
C ALA A 55 -8.13 -0.87 -6.44
N ILE A 56 -8.14 -0.34 -5.21
CA ILE A 56 -7.59 0.98 -4.89
C ILE A 56 -6.83 0.95 -3.56
N GLY A 57 -5.95 1.93 -3.34
CA GLY A 57 -5.17 2.04 -2.11
C GLY A 57 -3.97 1.10 -2.09
N GLU A 58 -3.57 0.67 -0.89
CA GLU A 58 -2.31 -0.05 -0.67
C GLU A 58 -2.31 -1.50 -1.20
N CYS A 59 -3.48 -2.06 -1.48
CA CYS A 59 -3.57 -3.37 -2.14
C CYS A 59 -3.37 -3.28 -3.66
N ALA A 60 -3.50 -2.09 -4.26
CA ALA A 60 -3.43 -1.91 -5.70
C ALA A 60 -1.99 -1.73 -6.19
N LEU A 61 -1.61 -2.53 -7.18
CA LEU A 61 -0.33 -2.51 -7.86
C LEU A 61 -0.51 -1.84 -9.23
N TRP A 62 -0.22 -0.55 -9.28
CA TRP A 62 -0.29 0.23 -10.52
C TRP A 62 1.10 0.36 -11.13
N ASN A 63 1.27 -0.11 -12.37
CA ASN A 63 2.54 -0.05 -13.09
C ASN A 63 3.75 -0.56 -12.28
N GLY A 64 3.55 -1.65 -11.53
CA GLY A 64 4.57 -2.24 -10.66
C GLY A 64 4.84 -1.49 -9.35
N MET A 65 4.04 -0.47 -9.00
CA MET A 65 4.19 0.33 -7.78
C MET A 65 2.97 0.23 -6.86
N ILE A 66 3.24 0.15 -5.56
CA ILE A 66 2.24 0.26 -4.49
C ILE A 66 2.44 1.59 -3.79
N PHE A 67 1.34 2.26 -3.48
CA PHE A 67 1.37 3.57 -2.83
C PHE A 67 0.89 3.45 -1.38
N GLY A 68 1.84 3.44 -0.43
CA GLY A 68 1.58 3.42 1.03
C GLY A 68 1.21 4.78 1.61
N LEU A 69 0.38 5.55 0.91
CA LEU A 69 -0.02 6.92 1.29
C LEU A 69 -1.51 7.12 1.06
N VAL A 70 -2.10 8.03 1.85
CA VAL A 70 -3.53 8.35 1.78
C VAL A 70 -3.90 9.10 0.50
N ALA A 71 -3.08 10.06 0.06
CA ALA A 71 -3.39 10.90 -1.10
C ALA A 71 -3.54 10.10 -2.43
N PRO A 72 -2.66 9.13 -2.73
CA PRO A 72 -2.85 8.22 -3.86
C PRO A 72 -4.15 7.42 -3.79
N GLY A 73 -4.51 6.89 -2.60
CA GLY A 73 -5.78 6.19 -2.40
C GLY A 73 -6.99 7.06 -2.73
N TYR A 74 -6.98 8.35 -2.35
CA TYR A 74 -8.03 9.28 -2.73
C TYR A 74 -8.06 9.59 -4.24
N ALA A 75 -6.89 9.64 -4.89
CA ALA A 75 -6.83 9.84 -6.33
C ALA A 75 -7.44 8.63 -7.07
N MET A 76 -7.08 7.41 -6.67
CA MET A 76 -7.66 6.18 -7.19
C MET A 76 -9.19 6.14 -6.98
N ALA A 77 -9.67 6.48 -5.78
CA ALA A 77 -11.11 6.53 -5.50
C ALA A 77 -11.85 7.52 -6.42
N ARG A 78 -11.27 8.70 -6.69
CA ARG A 78 -11.85 9.66 -7.63
C ARG A 78 -11.89 9.11 -9.06
N THR A 79 -10.86 8.39 -9.49
CA THR A 79 -10.84 7.71 -10.78
C THR A 79 -11.96 6.68 -10.90
N VAL A 80 -12.13 5.81 -9.90
CA VAL A 80 -13.19 4.80 -9.88
C VAL A 80 -14.58 5.43 -9.92
N VAL A 81 -14.81 6.46 -9.09
CA VAL A 81 -16.11 7.16 -9.06
C VAL A 81 -16.42 7.83 -10.40
N ALA A 82 -15.43 8.43 -11.05
CA ALA A 82 -15.62 9.05 -12.36
C ALA A 82 -15.98 8.00 -13.42
N ASP A 83 -15.26 6.87 -13.46
CA ASP A 83 -15.51 5.77 -14.40
C ASP A 83 -16.92 5.18 -14.21
N LEU A 84 -17.32 4.88 -12.97
CA LEU A 84 -18.68 4.41 -12.63
C LEU A 84 -19.78 5.42 -13.00
N ALA A 85 -19.46 6.71 -13.01
CA ALA A 85 -20.37 7.78 -13.41
C ALA A 85 -20.33 8.09 -14.91
N GLY A 86 -19.57 7.34 -15.71
CA GLY A 86 -19.42 7.55 -17.16
C GLY A 86 -18.59 8.78 -17.53
N ASN A 87 -17.74 9.28 -16.63
CA ASN A 87 -16.85 10.39 -16.86
C ASN A 87 -15.42 9.90 -17.13
N GLU A 88 -14.66 10.64 -17.94
CA GLU A 88 -13.26 10.32 -18.18
C GLU A 88 -12.38 10.68 -16.97
N ALA A 89 -11.69 9.68 -16.42
CA ALA A 89 -10.62 9.86 -15.45
C ALA A 89 -9.56 8.77 -15.59
N SER A 90 -8.36 9.06 -15.08
CA SER A 90 -7.22 8.17 -15.14
C SER A 90 -6.31 8.43 -13.95
N PHE A 91 -5.91 7.37 -13.26
CA PHE A 91 -4.83 7.40 -12.29
C PHE A 91 -3.50 7.27 -13.04
N THR A 92 -2.69 8.32 -12.96
CA THR A 92 -1.40 8.42 -13.67
C THR A 92 -0.21 8.35 -12.71
N GLY A 93 -0.37 7.67 -11.58
CA GLY A 93 0.57 7.65 -10.49
C GLY A 93 0.35 8.78 -9.49
N ALA A 94 1.26 8.89 -8.52
CA ALA A 94 1.18 9.86 -7.45
C ALA A 94 2.54 10.49 -7.16
N ASP A 95 2.52 11.73 -6.69
CA ASP A 95 3.70 12.34 -6.07
C ASP A 95 3.99 11.62 -4.75
N MET A 96 5.22 11.11 -4.62
CA MET A 96 5.68 10.36 -3.44
C MET A 96 6.18 11.28 -2.32
N SER A 97 5.94 12.59 -2.41
CA SER A 97 6.33 13.54 -1.38
C SER A 97 5.59 13.28 -0.06
N THR A 98 6.34 12.86 0.96
CA THR A 98 5.84 12.66 2.32
C THR A 98 6.25 13.82 3.21
N LYS A 99 5.29 14.47 3.87
CA LYS A 99 5.57 15.39 4.99
C LYS A 99 5.47 14.60 6.29
N LEU A 100 6.58 14.52 7.02
CA LEU A 100 6.65 13.94 8.35
C LEU A 100 6.95 15.06 9.36
N SER A 101 6.13 15.20 10.40
CA SER A 101 6.39 16.12 11.51
C SER A 101 6.71 15.30 12.75
N GLY A 102 7.98 15.29 13.17
CA GLY A 102 8.42 14.61 14.39
C GLY A 102 8.90 15.62 15.45
N TYR A 103 8.49 15.42 16.70
CA TYR A 103 9.19 15.96 17.88
C TYR A 103 10.23 14.93 18.35
N GLU A 104 11.31 15.40 19.01
CA GLU A 104 12.47 14.61 19.44
C GLU A 104 12.07 13.39 20.29
N TYR A 105 12.12 12.20 19.69
CA TYR A 105 12.23 10.94 20.41
C TYR A 105 13.40 10.16 19.82
N LYS A 106 14.19 9.55 20.70
CA LYS A 106 15.33 8.72 20.33
C LYS A 106 14.77 7.42 19.73
N VAL A 107 14.86 7.28 18.41
CA VAL A 107 14.46 6.07 17.68
C VAL A 107 15.69 5.18 17.57
N GLU A 108 15.59 3.97 18.10
CA GLU A 108 16.60 2.91 17.96
C GLU A 108 16.05 1.90 16.94
N THR A 109 16.81 1.63 15.88
CA THR A 109 16.39 0.75 14.78
C THR A 109 17.21 -0.53 14.80
N ASP A 110 16.59 -1.63 15.21
CA ASP A 110 17.20 -2.96 15.05
C ASP A 110 16.88 -3.47 13.64
N GLY A 111 17.87 -3.33 12.77
CA GLY A 111 17.83 -3.88 11.42
C GLY A 111 17.87 -5.40 11.46
N CYS A 112 16.97 -6.02 10.69
CA CYS A 112 17.12 -7.40 10.26
C CYS A 112 18.02 -7.48 9.03
#